data_AF-H2XMN4-F1
#
_entry.id   AF-H2XMN4-F1
#
_cell.length_a   1.000
_cell.length_b   1.000
_cell.length_c   1.000
_cell.angle_alpha   90.00
_cell.angle_beta   90.00
_cell.angle_gamma   90.00
#
_symmetry.space_group_name_H-M   'P 1'
#
loop_
_entity.id
_entity.type
_entity.pdbx_description
1 polymer ?
#
loop_
_entity_poly.entity_id
_entity_poly.type
_entity_poly.pdbx_seq_one_letter_code
_entity_poly.pdbx_strand_id
1 'polypeptide(L)'
;MSEISVADSKYGFDLDNRDPTGKNEHVRVWFEDAFAEPDGTHSVKGVWSCSYKTFRCAKSCWYIFLSILCGGPCALLWGFVFACQSCYHIWCIGPCVKAMTIDLGCCKFCWSTCVRCWLDPCYEAVGRMFGDIKFRHKYEVV
;
A
#
# COMPACT_ATOMS: atom_id res chain seq x y z
N MET A 1 -11.18 5.16 27.09
CA MET A 1 -11.22 6.64 26.96
C MET A 1 -10.06 7.02 26.05
N SER A 2 -10.24 7.23 24.74
CA SER A 2 -11.27 8.02 24.05
C SER A 2 -11.85 7.30 22.82
N GLU A 3 -13.06 6.77 22.96
CA GLU A 3 -14.00 6.52 21.85
C GLU A 3 -14.69 7.84 21.49
N ILE A 4 -13.95 8.77 20.89
CA ILE A 4 -14.53 10.04 20.44
C ILE A 4 -15.04 9.85 19.00
N SER A 5 -16.33 9.52 18.95
CA SER A 5 -17.28 9.82 17.89
C SER A 5 -16.85 9.50 16.45
N VAL A 6 -16.89 8.22 16.09
CA VAL A 6 -17.47 7.89 14.78
C VAL A 6 -18.94 8.25 14.90
N ALA A 7 -19.29 9.48 14.55
CA ALA A 7 -20.68 9.83 14.33
C ALA A 7 -21.23 8.80 13.35
N ASP A 8 -22.38 8.20 13.70
CA ASP A 8 -23.15 7.29 12.87
C ASP A 8 -23.53 8.00 11.57
N SER A 9 -22.61 8.03 10.60
CA SER A 9 -22.90 8.47 9.25
C SER A 9 -23.73 7.37 8.62
N LYS A 10 -24.99 7.68 8.34
CA LYS A 10 -25.96 6.82 7.64
C LYS A 10 -25.39 6.11 6.39
N TYR A 11 -24.32 6.66 5.81
CA TYR A 11 -23.71 6.21 4.57
C TYR A 11 -22.45 5.35 4.76
N GLY A 12 -21.97 5.14 6.00
CA GLY A 12 -20.81 4.29 6.30
C GLY A 12 -19.44 4.90 5.96
N PHE A 13 -19.40 6.18 5.58
CA PHE A 13 -18.17 6.93 5.32
C PHE A 13 -18.29 8.39 5.76
N ASP A 14 -17.15 9.02 6.03
CA ASP A 14 -17.05 10.41 6.50
C ASP A 14 -17.20 11.39 5.32
N LEU A 15 -18.09 12.37 5.46
CA LEU A 15 -18.36 13.39 4.45
C LEU A 15 -17.39 14.57 4.52
N ASP A 16 -16.87 14.85 5.71
CA ASP A 16 -15.96 15.96 5.99
C ASP A 16 -14.51 15.52 5.76
N ASN A 17 -14.13 14.36 6.30
CA ASN A 17 -12.81 13.77 6.06
C ASN A 17 -12.82 12.72 4.95
N ARG A 18 -12.73 13.19 3.70
CA ARG A 18 -12.75 12.33 2.49
C ARG A 18 -11.44 11.58 2.20
N ASP A 19 -10.35 11.87 2.91
CA ASP A 19 -9.06 11.17 2.79
C ASP A 19 -8.49 10.82 4.18
N PRO A 20 -9.14 9.89 4.91
CA PRO A 20 -8.74 9.55 6.28
C PRO A 20 -7.36 8.88 6.34
N THR A 21 -6.90 8.29 5.24
CA THR A 21 -5.60 7.63 5.11
C THR A 21 -4.50 8.54 4.58
N GLY A 22 -4.80 9.79 4.23
CA GLY A 22 -3.83 10.76 3.71
C GLY A 22 -3.17 10.37 2.38
N LYS A 23 -3.84 9.59 1.52
CA LYS A 23 -3.25 9.10 0.26
C LYS A 23 -2.90 10.23 -0.71
N ASN A 24 -3.65 11.32 -0.67
CA ASN A 24 -3.53 12.42 -1.64
C ASN A 24 -2.83 13.65 -1.05
N GLU A 25 -1.96 13.48 -0.05
CA GLU A 25 -1.21 14.59 0.54
C GLU A 25 -0.40 15.37 -0.50
N HIS A 26 0.22 14.67 -1.44
CA HIS A 26 1.01 15.24 -2.53
C HIS A 26 0.23 16.13 -3.52
N VAL A 27 -1.11 16.04 -3.55
CA VAL A 27 -1.96 16.88 -4.43
C VAL A 27 -2.38 18.18 -3.73
N ARG A 28 -2.12 18.29 -2.42
CA ARG A 28 -2.38 19.52 -1.67
C ARG A 28 -1.37 20.56 -2.10
N VAL A 29 -1.86 21.59 -2.78
CA VAL A 29 -1.05 22.73 -3.23
C VAL A 29 -1.53 23.96 -2.47
N TRP A 30 -0.66 24.48 -1.60
CA TRP A 30 -0.89 25.74 -0.89
C TRP A 30 -0.54 26.92 -1.79
N PHE A 31 -1.09 28.10 -1.51
CA PHE A 31 -0.81 29.31 -2.29
C PHE A 31 0.68 29.69 -2.15
N GLU A 32 1.19 29.56 -0.93
CA GLU A 32 2.59 29.80 -0.60
C GLU A 32 3.52 28.85 -1.37
N ASP A 33 3.18 27.56 -1.52
CA ASP A 33 4.00 26.60 -2.28
C ASP A 33 4.04 26.91 -3.77
N ALA A 34 2.96 27.46 -4.32
CA ALA A 34 2.84 27.73 -5.75
C ALA A 34 3.57 29.01 -6.17
N PHE A 35 3.54 30.04 -5.32
CA PHE A 35 4.03 31.39 -5.68
C PHE A 35 5.23 31.87 -4.86
N ALA A 36 5.48 31.28 -3.69
CA ALA A 36 6.62 31.49 -2.79
C ALA A 36 7.46 32.76 -3.07
N GLU A 37 6.99 33.92 -2.61
CA GLU A 37 7.81 35.15 -2.69
C GLU A 37 9.03 35.04 -1.75
N PRO A 38 10.26 35.27 -2.23
CA PRO A 38 11.47 35.20 -1.41
C PRO A 38 11.59 36.40 -0.47
N ASP A 39 12.29 36.24 0.67
CA ASP A 39 12.45 37.22 1.77
C ASP A 39 13.10 38.59 1.38
N GLY A 40 13.46 38.80 0.10
CA GLY A 40 14.02 40.06 -0.41
C GLY A 40 13.11 40.81 -1.39
N THR A 41 12.05 40.18 -1.90
CA THR A 41 11.20 40.73 -2.98
C THR A 41 9.74 40.43 -2.68
N HIS A 42 9.14 41.24 -1.82
CA HIS A 42 7.71 41.13 -1.49
C HIS A 42 6.87 42.09 -2.33
N SER A 43 5.79 41.56 -2.89
CA SER A 43 4.76 42.40 -3.49
C SER A 43 3.99 43.15 -2.41
N VAL A 44 3.27 44.20 -2.82
CA VAL A 44 2.49 45.02 -1.88
C VAL A 44 1.48 44.13 -1.15
N LYS A 45 1.38 44.25 0.19
CA LYS A 45 0.51 43.40 1.05
C LYS A 45 -0.92 43.22 0.53
N GLY A 46 -1.49 44.28 -0.08
CA GLY A 46 -2.82 44.23 -0.68
C GLY A 46 -2.91 43.34 -1.91
N VAL A 47 -1.89 43.36 -2.77
CA VAL A 47 -1.79 42.49 -3.96
C VAL A 47 -1.64 41.04 -3.53
N TRP A 48 -0.74 40.75 -2.58
CA TRP A 48 -0.57 39.41 -2.02
C TRP A 48 -1.88 38.84 -1.46
N SER A 49 -2.61 39.63 -0.65
CA SER A 49 -3.90 39.21 -0.08
C SER A 49 -4.98 39.01 -1.15
N CYS A 50 -5.03 39.87 -2.16
CA CYS A 50 -5.99 39.75 -3.27
C CYS A 50 -5.72 38.49 -4.10
N SER A 51 -4.46 38.25 -4.48
CA SER A 51 -4.03 37.07 -5.22
C SER A 51 -4.34 35.79 -4.45
N TYR A 52 -4.09 35.76 -3.13
CA TYR A 52 -4.44 34.63 -2.27
C TYR A 52 -5.94 34.31 -2.32
N LYS A 53 -6.80 35.32 -2.15
CA LYS A 53 -8.26 35.14 -2.15
C LYS A 53 -8.77 34.67 -3.51
N THR A 54 -8.30 35.31 -4.59
CA THR A 54 -8.69 34.97 -5.96
C THR A 54 -8.25 33.55 -6.33
N PHE A 55 -7.03 33.16 -5.98
CA PHE A 55 -6.53 31.80 -6.21
C PHE A 55 -7.37 30.74 -5.49
N ARG A 56 -7.66 30.94 -4.21
CA ARG A 56 -8.49 29.99 -3.43
C ARG A 56 -9.90 29.88 -3.99
N CYS A 57 -10.51 31.00 -4.36
CA CYS A 57 -11.84 31.02 -4.97
C CYS A 57 -11.84 30.26 -6.30
N ALA A 58 -10.94 30.62 -7.23
CA ALA A 58 -10.86 29.98 -8.54
C ALA A 58 -10.61 28.47 -8.43
N LYS A 59 -9.67 28.05 -7.58
CA LYS A 59 -9.38 26.64 -7.32
C LYS A 59 -10.61 25.90 -6.79
N SER A 60 -11.33 26.47 -5.82
CA SER A 60 -12.52 25.86 -5.24
C SER A 60 -13.66 25.75 -6.26
N CYS A 61 -13.94 26.82 -7.00
CA CYS A 61 -15.01 26.83 -8.00
C CYS A 61 -14.76 25.79 -9.10
N TRP A 62 -13.55 25.77 -9.66
CA TRP A 62 -13.21 24.83 -10.73
C TRP A 62 -13.17 23.39 -10.23
N TYR A 63 -12.65 23.16 -9.03
CA TYR A 63 -12.65 21.83 -8.42
C TYR A 63 -14.07 21.30 -8.20
N ILE A 64 -14.98 22.12 -7.68
CA ILE A 64 -16.38 21.74 -7.48
C ILE A 64 -17.04 21.45 -8.83
N PHE A 65 -16.86 22.33 -9.82
CA PHE A 65 -17.41 22.16 -11.16
C PHE A 65 -16.97 20.84 -11.81
N LEU A 66 -15.66 20.58 -11.82
CA LEU A 66 -15.11 19.33 -12.33
C LEU A 66 -15.57 18.11 -11.53
N SER A 67 -15.68 18.23 -10.21
CA SER A 67 -16.14 17.13 -9.36
C SER A 67 -17.60 16.77 -9.61
N ILE A 68 -18.46 17.75 -9.89
CA ILE A 68 -19.86 17.50 -10.26
C ILE A 68 -19.94 16.87 -11.64
N LEU A 69 -19.20 17.42 -12.61
CA LEU A 69 -19.23 16.96 -13.99
C LEU A 69 -18.66 15.55 -14.16
N CYS A 70 -17.52 15.27 -13.51
CA CYS A 70 -16.76 14.04 -13.69
C CYS A 70 -16.96 13.04 -12.55
N GLY A 71 -17.35 13.46 -11.34
CA GLY A 71 -17.39 12.59 -10.18
C GLY A 71 -18.34 11.40 -10.34
N GLY A 72 -19.58 11.65 -10.75
CA GLY A 72 -20.57 10.59 -11.00
C GLY A 72 -20.14 9.63 -12.11
N PRO A 73 -19.85 10.11 -13.33
CA PRO A 73 -19.41 9.25 -14.43
C PRO A 73 -18.14 8.45 -14.10
N CYS A 74 -17.13 9.08 -13.50
CA CYS A 74 -15.90 8.38 -13.11
C CYS A 74 -16.18 7.31 -12.04
N ALA A 75 -17.02 7.58 -11.04
CA ALA A 75 -17.38 6.60 -10.03
C ALA A 75 -18.08 5.37 -10.63
N LEU A 76 -18.99 5.58 -11.59
CA LEU A 76 -19.65 4.49 -12.30
C LEU A 76 -18.67 3.65 -13.13
N LEU A 77 -17.77 4.29 -13.87
CA LEU A 77 -16.75 3.61 -14.67
C LEU A 77 -15.83 2.76 -13.79
N TRP A 78 -15.32 3.33 -12.69
CA TRP A 78 -14.47 2.59 -11.75
C TRP A 78 -15.23 1.44 -11.07
N GLY A 79 -16.48 1.65 -10.70
CA GLY A 79 -17.33 0.59 -10.14
C GLY A 79 -17.47 -0.59 -11.11
N PHE A 80 -17.72 -0.32 -12.39
CA PHE A 80 -17.80 -1.36 -13.43
C PHE A 80 -16.47 -2.10 -13.61
N VAL A 81 -15.35 -1.36 -13.71
CA VAL A 81 -14.02 -1.96 -13.83
C VAL A 81 -13.71 -2.88 -12.65
N PHE A 82 -13.97 -2.44 -11.42
CA PHE A 82 -13.73 -3.28 -10.24
C PHE A 82 -14.67 -4.49 -10.17
N ALA A 83 -15.90 -4.37 -10.65
CA ALA A 83 -16.81 -5.51 -10.76
C ALA A 83 -16.30 -6.56 -11.76
N CYS A 84 -15.89 -6.14 -12.96
CA CYS A 84 -15.29 -7.03 -13.95
C CYS A 84 -13.99 -7.67 -13.45
N GLN A 85 -13.13 -6.89 -12.80
CA GLN A 85 -11.87 -7.38 -12.23
C GLN A 85 -12.11 -8.42 -11.14
N SER A 86 -13.11 -8.19 -10.28
CA SER A 86 -13.48 -9.13 -9.22
C SER A 86 -14.03 -10.43 -9.82
N CYS A 87 -14.86 -10.34 -10.85
CA CYS A 87 -15.37 -11.50 -11.59
C CYS A 87 -14.20 -12.30 -12.19
N TYR A 88 -13.31 -11.64 -12.96
CA TYR A 88 -12.14 -12.30 -13.54
C TYR A 88 -11.24 -12.97 -12.48
N HIS A 89 -10.98 -12.29 -11.36
CA HIS A 89 -10.14 -12.84 -10.32
C HIS A 89 -10.75 -14.09 -9.66
N ILE A 90 -12.05 -14.06 -9.36
CA ILE A 90 -12.74 -15.18 -8.72
C ILE A 90 -12.86 -16.37 -9.68
N TRP A 91 -13.28 -16.12 -10.92
CA TRP A 91 -13.63 -17.19 -11.86
C TRP A 91 -12.47 -17.70 -12.71
N CYS A 92 -11.43 -16.88 -12.93
CA CYS A 92 -10.27 -17.29 -13.73
C CYS A 92 -9.03 -17.47 -12.85
N ILE A 93 -8.62 -16.44 -12.10
CA ILE A 93 -7.37 -16.49 -11.33
C ILE A 93 -7.44 -17.55 -10.23
N GLY A 94 -8.53 -17.60 -9.47
CA GLY A 94 -8.72 -18.59 -8.40
C GLY A 94 -8.49 -20.03 -8.88
N PRO A 95 -9.21 -20.50 -9.92
CA PRO A 95 -8.98 -21.82 -10.52
C PRO A 95 -7.58 -21.99 -11.10
N CYS A 96 -7.03 -20.98 -11.79
CA CYS A 96 -5.68 -21.05 -12.34
C CYS A 96 -4.62 -21.26 -11.25
N VAL A 97 -4.69 -20.53 -10.13
CA VAL A 97 -3.77 -20.69 -9.00
C VAL A 97 -3.90 -22.09 -8.39
N LYS A 98 -5.12 -22.63 -8.28
CA LYS A 98 -5.34 -24.00 -7.81
C LYS A 98 -4.76 -25.04 -8.78
N ALA A 99 -4.94 -24.87 -10.09
CA ALA A 99 -4.35 -25.73 -11.11
C ALA A 99 -2.80 -25.71 -11.01
N MET A 100 -2.20 -24.53 -10.97
CA MET A 100 -0.75 -24.38 -10.80
C MET A 100 -0.23 -25.02 -9.51
N THR A 101 -1.01 -25.00 -8.43
CA THR A 101 -0.63 -25.65 -7.17
C THR A 101 -0.61 -27.17 -7.29
N ILE A 102 -1.52 -27.76 -8.08
CA ILE A 102 -1.52 -29.20 -8.37
C ILE A 102 -0.29 -29.54 -9.20
N ASP A 103 -0.02 -28.79 -10.27
CA ASP A 103 1.15 -29.00 -11.13
C ASP A 103 2.47 -28.86 -10.36
N LEU A 104 2.61 -27.80 -9.56
CA LEU A 104 3.76 -27.58 -8.70
C LEU A 104 3.87 -28.61 -7.58
N GLY A 105 2.76 -29.23 -7.17
CA GLY A 105 2.76 -30.35 -6.22
C GLY A 105 3.56 -31.54 -6.75
N CYS A 106 3.37 -31.87 -8.03
CA CYS A 106 4.15 -32.90 -8.72
C CYS A 106 5.64 -32.50 -8.79
N CYS A 107 5.94 -31.27 -9.19
CA CYS A 107 7.32 -30.77 -9.22
C CYS A 107 7.97 -30.78 -7.84
N LYS A 108 7.23 -30.43 -6.78
CA LYS A 108 7.70 -30.49 -5.39
C LYS A 108 8.03 -31.90 -4.95
N PHE A 109 7.22 -32.89 -5.33
CA PHE A 109 7.51 -34.28 -5.03
C PHE A 109 8.82 -34.74 -5.69
N CYS A 110 9.00 -34.44 -6.97
CA CYS A 110 10.25 -34.74 -7.69
C CYS A 110 11.44 -34.02 -7.06
N TRP A 111 11.31 -32.72 -6.78
CA TRP A 111 12.36 -31.90 -6.17
C TRP A 111 12.75 -32.39 -4.78
N SER A 112 11.77 -32.67 -3.92
CA SER A 112 11.99 -33.22 -2.57
C SER A 112 12.72 -34.57 -2.64
N THR A 113 12.35 -35.41 -3.59
CA THR A 113 13.02 -36.71 -3.81
C THR A 113 14.48 -36.50 -4.25
N CYS A 114 14.75 -35.60 -5.20
CA CYS A 114 16.12 -35.29 -5.62
C CYS A 114 16.97 -34.76 -4.46
N VAL A 115 16.43 -33.83 -3.66
CA VAL A 115 17.11 -33.28 -2.48
C VAL A 115 17.43 -34.40 -1.48
N ARG A 116 16.47 -35.28 -1.17
CA ARG A 116 16.71 -36.39 -0.23
C ARG A 116 17.74 -37.39 -0.73
N CYS A 117 17.72 -37.72 -2.02
CA CYS A 117 18.67 -38.69 -2.55
C CYS A 117 20.10 -38.15 -2.64
N TRP A 118 20.28 -36.84 -2.87
CA TRP A 118 21.60 -36.26 -3.17
C TRP A 118 22.15 -35.40 -2.03
N LEU A 119 21.32 -34.56 -1.44
CA LEU A 119 21.75 -33.58 -0.45
C LEU A 119 21.77 -34.17 0.96
N ASP A 120 20.80 -35.02 1.34
CA ASP A 120 20.82 -35.67 2.66
C ASP A 120 22.12 -36.45 2.92
N PRO A 121 22.64 -37.32 2.02
CA PRO A 121 23.90 -38.01 2.28
C PRO A 121 25.09 -37.07 2.38
N CYS A 122 25.11 -35.96 1.62
CA CYS A 122 26.16 -34.95 1.72
C CYS A 122 26.11 -34.23 3.08
N TYR A 123 24.93 -33.80 3.51
CA TYR A 123 24.77 -33.09 4.79
C TYR A 123 24.98 -34.01 6.00
N GLU A 124 24.56 -35.27 5.92
CA GLU A 124 24.89 -36.32 6.89
C GLU A 124 26.41 -36.50 7.01
N ALA A 125 27.13 -36.58 5.89
CA ALA A 125 28.59 -36.70 5.89
C ALA A 125 29.27 -35.48 6.53
N VAL A 126 28.83 -34.25 6.21
CA VAL A 126 29.34 -33.02 6.82
C VAL A 126 29.05 -33.00 8.32
N GLY A 127 27.84 -33.38 8.74
CA GLY A 127 27.48 -33.47 10.16
C GLY A 127 28.38 -34.45 10.92
N ARG A 128 28.75 -35.58 10.31
CA ARG A 128 29.70 -36.54 10.90
C ARG A 128 31.12 -35.99 11.03
N MET A 129 31.57 -35.14 10.12
CA MET A 129 32.90 -34.51 10.22
C MET A 129 33.01 -33.61 11.46
N PHE A 130 31.92 -32.96 11.88
CA PHE A 130 31.91 -32.07 13.05
C PHE A 130 31.35 -32.70 14.33
N GLY A 131 30.69 -33.86 14.23
CA GLY A 131 29.98 -34.49 15.34
C GLY A 131 30.85 -35.14 16.42
N ASP A 132 32.13 -35.42 16.14
CA ASP A 132 33.01 -36.10 17.11
C ASP A 132 33.77 -35.13 18.05
N ILE A 133 33.51 -33.82 17.95
CA ILE A 133 34.12 -32.81 18.82
C ILE A 133 33.39 -32.81 20.17
N LYS A 134 33.87 -33.63 21.12
CA LYS A 134 33.35 -33.70 22.49
C LYS A 134 34.09 -32.72 23.41
N PHE A 135 33.44 -31.63 23.78
CA PHE A 135 33.96 -30.72 24.81
C PHE A 135 33.77 -31.33 26.21
N ARG A 136 34.88 -31.55 26.93
CA ARG A 136 34.86 -31.97 28.34
C ARG A 136 35.19 -30.76 29.20
N HIS A 137 34.19 -30.13 29.80
CA HIS A 137 34.41 -29.00 30.71
C HIS A 137 34.87 -29.53 32.07
N LYS A 138 36.10 -29.20 32.48
CA LYS A 138 36.56 -29.43 33.85
C LYS A 138 36.17 -28.21 34.68
N TYR A 139 35.27 -28.39 35.62
CA TYR A 139 35.02 -27.41 36.67
C TYR A 139 36.06 -27.62 37.77
N GLU A 140 37.05 -26.74 37.87
CA GLU A 140 37.87 -26.64 39.07
C GLU A 140 37.16 -25.70 40.04
N VAL A 141 36.76 -26.25 41.19
CA VAL A 141 36.15 -25.50 42.29
C VAL A 141 37.29 -24.87 43.08
N VAL A 142 37.38 -23.53 43.03
CA VAL A 142 38.32 -22.71 43.79
C VAL A 142 37.86 -22.61 45.25
#